data_AF-A0A7S3BA36-F1
#
_entry.id   AF-A0A7S3BA36-F1
#
_cell.length_a   1.000
_cell.length_b   1.000
_cell.length_c   1.000
_cell.angle_alpha   90.00
_cell.angle_beta   90.00
_cell.angle_gamma   90.00
#
_symmetry.space_group_name_H-M   'P 1'
#
loop_
_entity.id
_entity.type
_entity.pdbx_description
1 polymer ?
#
loop_
_entity_poly.entity_id
_entity_poly.type
_entity_poly.pdbx_seq_one_letter_code
_entity_poly.pdbx_strand_id
1 'polypeptide(L)'
;MRLGSPAVTTGGGDWLGAFLSRVGCGPGATPPCRVDFLALHYYGACDAQSLYDFLNAWSRPYPGLPIWLTEFSCPKLSSAGTVAANLAFMRTALPGLGAAVPALERYAWFASRTYSNAGSETGYENCTLFNASGRGQAALTVLGRTYAAM
;
A
#
# COMPACT_ATOMS: atom_id res chain seq x y z
N MET A 1 -17.08 -10.86 -10.99
CA MET A 1 -15.76 -10.91 -10.32
C MET A 1 -14.89 -9.85 -10.96
N ARG A 2 -14.04 -9.14 -10.19
CA ARG A 2 -13.11 -8.12 -10.69
C ARG A 2 -11.67 -8.65 -10.66
N LEU A 3 -10.90 -8.38 -11.70
CA LEU A 3 -9.51 -8.82 -11.88
C LEU A 3 -8.56 -7.66 -11.65
N GLY A 4 -7.64 -7.81 -10.69
CA GLY A 4 -6.57 -6.84 -10.48
C GLY A 4 -5.41 -7.07 -11.41
N SER A 5 -4.67 -6.01 -11.73
CA SER A 5 -3.32 -6.16 -12.26
C SER A 5 -2.43 -6.91 -11.25
N PRO A 6 -1.28 -7.45 -11.68
CA PRO A 6 -0.22 -7.80 -10.75
C PRO A 6 0.19 -6.55 -9.96
N ALA A 7 0.53 -6.74 -8.69
CA ALA A 7 0.91 -5.64 -7.80
C ALA A 7 2.42 -5.41 -7.81
N VAL A 8 2.85 -4.19 -8.14
CA VAL A 8 4.26 -3.77 -8.13
C VAL A 8 4.51 -2.68 -7.10
N THR A 9 5.76 -2.60 -6.62
CA THR A 9 6.28 -1.47 -5.84
C THR A 9 6.98 -0.44 -6.75
N THR A 10 7.65 0.56 -6.17
CA THR A 10 8.33 1.67 -6.86
C THR A 10 9.35 1.27 -7.94
N GLY A 11 9.85 0.03 -7.94
CA GLY A 11 10.78 -0.48 -8.95
C GLY A 11 10.16 -1.29 -10.09
N GLY A 12 8.86 -1.61 -10.05
CA GLY A 12 8.21 -2.49 -11.04
C GLY A 12 7.45 -1.76 -12.15
N GLY A 13 7.66 -0.44 -12.28
CA GLY A 13 6.92 0.42 -13.20
C GLY A 13 6.94 -0.05 -14.65
N ASP A 14 8.15 -0.23 -15.19
CA ASP A 14 8.34 -0.65 -16.59
C ASP A 14 7.69 -2.00 -16.88
N TRP A 15 7.81 -2.94 -15.94
CA TRP A 15 7.23 -4.27 -16.08
C TRP A 15 5.70 -4.21 -16.09
N LEU A 16 5.10 -3.48 -15.14
CA LEU A 16 3.64 -3.37 -15.07
C LEU A 16 3.09 -2.60 -16.28
N GLY A 17 3.78 -1.55 -16.72
CA GLY A 17 3.42 -0.84 -17.95
C GLY A 17 3.43 -1.75 -19.18
N ALA A 18 4.47 -2.57 -19.33
CA ALA A 18 4.56 -3.55 -20.41
C ALA A 18 3.49 -4.65 -20.31
N PHE A 19 3.14 -5.09 -19.10
CA PHE A 19 2.03 -6.02 -18.87
C PHE A 19 0.69 -5.39 -19.30
N LEU A 20 0.37 -4.20 -18.79
CA LEU A 20 -0.87 -3.48 -19.06
C LEU A 20 -1.06 -3.20 -20.55
N SER A 21 0.02 -2.86 -21.26
CA SER A 21 0.02 -2.72 -22.72
C SER A 21 -0.38 -4.01 -23.42
N ARG A 22 0.21 -5.16 -23.04
CA ARG A 22 -0.09 -6.48 -23.62
C ARG A 22 -1.50 -6.96 -23.31
N VAL A 23 -2.11 -6.51 -22.22
CA VAL A 23 -3.50 -6.85 -21.85
C VAL A 23 -4.53 -5.77 -22.22
N GLY A 24 -4.17 -4.84 -23.11
CA GLY A 24 -5.12 -3.93 -23.75
C GLY A 24 -5.55 -2.74 -22.89
N CYS A 25 -4.72 -2.30 -21.94
CA CYS A 25 -5.04 -1.17 -21.04
C CYS A 25 -4.44 0.17 -21.47
N GLY A 26 -3.85 0.24 -22.67
CA GLY A 26 -3.37 1.49 -23.25
C GLY A 26 -4.48 2.34 -23.87
N PRO A 27 -4.26 3.64 -24.08
CA PRO A 27 -5.18 4.50 -24.83
C PRO A 27 -5.48 3.93 -26.22
N GLY A 28 -6.77 3.84 -26.58
CA GLY A 28 -7.19 3.34 -27.89
C GLY A 28 -6.99 1.83 -28.11
N ALA A 29 -6.72 1.06 -27.05
CA ALA A 29 -6.52 -0.37 -27.16
C ALA A 29 -7.81 -1.11 -27.57
N THR A 30 -7.67 -1.98 -28.57
CA THR A 30 -8.64 -2.99 -28.98
C THR A 30 -7.95 -4.34 -28.91
N PRO A 31 -8.34 -5.28 -28.02
CA PRO A 31 -9.55 -5.34 -27.18
C PRO A 31 -9.52 -4.45 -25.91
N PRO A 32 -10.67 -4.27 -25.23
CA PRO A 32 -10.75 -3.53 -23.97
C PRO A 32 -9.84 -4.13 -22.89
N CYS A 33 -9.38 -3.26 -21.99
CA CYS A 33 -8.51 -3.59 -20.86
C CYS A 33 -9.04 -4.81 -20.08
N ARG A 34 -8.16 -5.79 -19.85
CA ARG A 34 -8.52 -7.07 -19.23
C ARG A 34 -8.44 -7.07 -17.71
N VAL A 35 -8.08 -5.95 -17.10
CA VAL A 35 -8.10 -5.74 -15.65
C VAL A 35 -9.13 -4.68 -15.28
N ASP A 36 -9.73 -4.83 -14.12
CA ASP A 36 -10.77 -3.94 -13.58
C ASP A 36 -10.24 -2.91 -12.58
N PHE A 37 -8.96 -3.04 -12.18
CA PHE A 37 -8.26 -2.11 -11.29
C PHE A 37 -6.74 -2.33 -11.34
N LEU A 38 -5.99 -1.29 -10.97
CA LEU A 38 -4.55 -1.36 -10.73
C LEU A 38 -4.31 -1.81 -9.29
N ALA A 39 -3.63 -2.93 -9.09
CA ALA A 39 -3.10 -3.31 -7.79
C ALA A 39 -1.70 -2.73 -7.62
N LEU A 40 -1.43 -2.07 -6.50
CA LEU A 40 -0.15 -1.41 -6.23
C LEU A 40 0.33 -1.70 -4.82
N HIS A 41 1.65 -1.80 -4.65
CA HIS A 41 2.33 -1.80 -3.36
C HIS A 41 3.11 -0.50 -3.18
N TYR A 42 3.21 -0.01 -1.94
CA TYR A 42 4.01 1.17 -1.62
C TYR A 42 4.82 1.00 -0.34
N TYR A 43 6.14 1.01 -0.49
CA TYR A 43 7.11 0.98 0.62
C TYR A 43 8.19 2.06 0.44
N GLY A 44 7.77 3.21 -0.10
CA GLY A 44 8.65 4.34 -0.42
C GLY A 44 8.92 5.23 0.80
N ALA A 45 8.94 6.55 0.56
CA ALA A 45 9.07 7.52 1.64
C ALA A 45 7.86 7.47 2.57
N CYS A 46 8.09 7.61 3.87
CA CYS A 46 7.06 7.43 4.89
C CYS A 46 6.30 8.72 5.18
N ASP A 47 5.86 9.41 4.12
CA ASP A 47 5.14 10.67 4.17
C ASP A 47 3.95 10.67 3.20
N ALA A 48 2.95 11.48 3.54
CA ALA A 48 1.69 11.54 2.81
C ALA A 48 1.86 11.97 1.34
N GLN A 49 2.68 12.99 1.08
CA GLN A 49 2.81 13.58 -0.26
C GLN A 49 3.43 12.57 -1.23
N SER A 50 4.51 11.90 -0.81
CA SER A 50 5.17 10.89 -1.62
C SER A 50 4.26 9.70 -1.95
N LEU A 51 3.36 9.30 -1.03
CA LEU A 51 2.35 8.27 -1.31
C LEU A 51 1.34 8.77 -2.35
N TYR A 52 0.81 9.99 -2.17
CA TYR A 52 -0.19 10.54 -3.08
C TYR A 52 0.37 10.72 -4.49
N ASP A 53 1.59 11.22 -4.59
CA ASP A 53 2.27 11.41 -5.88
C ASP A 53 2.51 10.08 -6.59
N PHE A 54 2.91 9.04 -5.86
CA PHE A 54 3.05 7.70 -6.40
C PHE A 54 1.74 7.17 -6.98
N LEU A 55 0.63 7.25 -6.23
CA LEU A 55 -0.66 6.74 -6.69
C LEU A 55 -1.21 7.57 -7.87
N ASN A 56 -1.04 8.88 -7.83
CA ASN A 56 -1.45 9.76 -8.93
C ASN A 56 -0.59 9.60 -10.19
N ALA A 57 0.69 9.20 -10.06
CA ALA A 57 1.51 8.87 -11.21
C ALA A 57 0.99 7.64 -11.95
N TRP A 58 0.38 6.69 -11.24
CA TRP A 58 -0.25 5.50 -11.84
C TRP A 58 -1.65 5.78 -12.40
N SER A 59 -2.44 6.67 -11.80
CA SER A 59 -3.78 6.96 -12.30
C SER A 59 -3.77 7.72 -13.64
N ARG A 60 -2.79 8.61 -13.85
CA ARG A 60 -2.68 9.45 -15.06
C ARG A 60 -2.63 8.69 -16.39
N PRO A 61 -1.74 7.69 -16.58
CA PRO A 61 -1.66 6.93 -17.84
C PRO A 61 -2.80 5.93 -18.05
N TYR A 62 -3.57 5.60 -17.02
CA TYR A 62 -4.65 4.61 -17.06
C TYR A 62 -5.99 5.20 -16.58
N PRO A 63 -6.49 6.26 -17.26
CA PRO A 63 -7.72 6.91 -16.84
C PRO A 63 -8.89 5.92 -16.84
N GLY A 64 -9.69 5.94 -15.77
CA GLY A 64 -10.85 5.06 -15.61
C GLY A 64 -10.55 3.73 -14.92
N LEU A 65 -9.28 3.35 -14.72
CA LEU A 65 -8.95 2.23 -13.84
C LEU A 65 -8.85 2.72 -12.38
N PRO A 66 -9.68 2.21 -11.46
CA PRO A 66 -9.49 2.47 -10.04
C PRO A 66 -8.22 1.78 -9.53
N ILE A 67 -7.70 2.28 -8.42
CA ILE A 67 -6.51 1.77 -7.75
C ILE A 67 -6.92 1.02 -6.48
N TRP A 68 -6.36 -0.17 -6.30
CA TRP A 68 -6.34 -0.88 -5.03
C TRP A 68 -4.89 -0.87 -4.52
N LEU A 69 -4.63 -0.11 -3.45
CA LEU A 69 -3.35 -0.12 -2.75
C LEU A 69 -3.30 -1.34 -1.83
N THR A 70 -2.87 -2.48 -2.36
CA THR A 70 -3.00 -3.78 -1.70
C THR A 70 -2.00 -3.99 -0.58
N GLU A 71 -0.88 -3.27 -0.58
CA GLU A 71 0.06 -3.24 0.53
C GLU A 71 0.75 -1.88 0.64
N PHE A 72 0.83 -1.32 1.85
CA PHE A 72 1.69 -0.18 2.15
C PHE A 72 2.02 -0.06 3.63
N SER A 73 3.25 0.33 3.95
CA SER A 73 3.69 0.68 5.30
C SER A 73 5.05 1.38 5.24
N CYS A 74 5.66 1.66 6.39
CA CYS A 74 7.05 2.10 6.50
C CYS A 74 7.92 0.98 7.10
N PRO A 75 8.24 -0.11 6.35
CA PRO A 75 9.11 -1.17 6.86
C PRO A 75 10.58 -0.72 6.87
N LYS A 76 11.49 -1.51 7.45
CA LYS A 76 12.93 -1.24 7.63
C LYS A 76 13.75 -1.07 6.32
N LEU A 77 13.11 -0.72 5.20
CA LEU A 77 13.80 -0.28 3.98
C LEU A 77 14.38 1.14 4.13
N SER A 78 14.00 1.87 5.18
CA SER A 78 14.63 3.12 5.61
C SER A 78 14.90 3.09 7.12
N SER A 79 15.85 3.90 7.60
CA SER A 79 16.05 4.17 9.04
C SER A 79 14.77 4.66 9.75
N ALA A 80 13.71 4.98 9.00
CA ALA A 80 12.39 5.33 9.47
C ALA A 80 11.48 4.12 9.78
N GLY A 81 11.95 2.86 9.71
CA GLY A 81 11.12 1.68 9.99
C GLY A 81 10.67 1.48 11.45
N THR A 82 10.49 2.54 12.25
CA THR A 82 10.09 2.49 13.66
C THR A 82 8.56 2.51 13.83
N VAL A 83 8.05 2.08 14.99
CA VAL A 83 6.62 2.21 15.33
C VAL A 83 6.16 3.67 15.27
N ALA A 84 7.00 4.60 15.75
CA ALA A 84 6.68 6.03 15.76
C ALA A 84 6.54 6.61 14.35
N ALA A 85 7.43 6.24 13.43
CA ALA A 85 7.37 6.67 12.04
C ALA A 85 6.19 6.06 11.28
N ASN A 86 5.88 4.77 11.49
CA ASN A 86 4.66 4.15 10.94
C ASN A 86 3.41 4.87 11.47
N LEU A 87 3.39 5.26 12.74
CA LEU A 87 2.27 5.98 13.35
C LEU A 87 2.12 7.40 12.79
N ALA A 88 3.24 8.10 12.60
CA ALA A 88 3.26 9.42 11.98
C ALA A 88 2.78 9.36 10.52
N PHE A 89 3.26 8.38 9.75
CA PHE A 89 2.83 8.17 8.37
C PHE A 89 1.33 7.87 8.30
N MET A 90 0.81 6.97 9.13
CA MET A 90 -0.61 6.65 9.18
C MET A 90 -1.47 7.89 9.49
N ARG A 91 -1.07 8.69 10.48
CA ARG A 91 -1.80 9.91 10.89
C ARG A 91 -1.78 11.02 9.85
N THR A 92 -0.74 11.09 9.03
CA THR A 92 -0.59 12.14 8.02
C THR A 92 -1.17 11.74 6.67
N ALA A 93 -1.07 10.46 6.30
CA ALA A 93 -1.49 9.95 5.00
C ALA A 93 -2.96 9.54 4.97
N LEU A 94 -3.49 8.81 5.96
CA LEU A 94 -4.83 8.24 5.83
C LEU A 94 -5.97 9.27 5.75
N PRO A 95 -6.00 10.35 6.56
CA PRO A 95 -7.12 11.28 6.54
C PRO A 95 -7.33 12.00 5.19
N GLY A 96 -6.26 12.24 4.43
CA GLY A 96 -6.32 12.94 3.14
C GLY A 96 -6.33 12.02 1.93
N LEU A 97 -6.08 10.72 2.10
CA LEU A 97 -5.75 9.80 1.02
C LEU A 97 -6.84 9.72 -0.07
N GLY A 98 -8.10 9.56 0.32
CA GLY A 98 -9.20 9.47 -0.64
C GLY A 98 -9.45 10.78 -1.42
N ALA A 99 -9.25 11.94 -0.78
CA ALA A 99 -9.41 13.23 -1.44
C ALA A 99 -8.22 13.55 -2.36
N ALA A 100 -7.01 13.21 -1.94
CA ALA A 100 -5.78 13.45 -2.70
C ALA A 100 -5.60 12.50 -3.90
N VAL A 101 -6.22 11.33 -3.84
CA VAL A 101 -6.12 10.29 -4.88
C VAL A 101 -7.53 9.82 -5.27
N PRO A 102 -8.24 10.55 -6.14
CA PRO A 102 -9.62 10.22 -6.52
C PRO A 102 -9.77 8.84 -7.19
N ALA A 103 -8.71 8.29 -7.78
CA ALA A 103 -8.71 6.96 -8.37
C ALA A 103 -8.62 5.83 -7.31
N LEU A 104 -8.29 6.12 -6.05
CA LEU A 104 -8.16 5.10 -5.00
C LEU A 104 -9.53 4.59 -4.57
N GLU A 105 -9.77 3.30 -4.76
CA GLU A 105 -11.01 2.64 -4.35
C GLU A 105 -10.83 1.85 -3.05
N ARG A 106 -9.67 1.22 -2.86
CA ARG A 106 -9.37 0.39 -1.68
C ARG A 106 -7.91 0.50 -1.28
N TYR A 107 -7.64 0.35 0.01
CA TYR A 107 -6.28 0.26 0.52
C TYR A 107 -6.18 -0.77 1.66
N ALA A 108 -5.00 -1.33 1.86
CA ALA A 108 -4.70 -2.27 2.95
C ALA A 108 -3.30 -2.01 3.51
N TRP A 109 -3.23 -1.66 4.79
CA TRP A 109 -1.96 -1.48 5.48
C TRP A 109 -1.22 -2.81 5.59
N PHE A 110 0.06 -2.82 5.24
CA PHE A 110 0.90 -3.99 5.42
C PHE A 110 1.28 -4.16 6.89
N ALA A 111 0.96 -5.32 7.44
CA ALA A 111 1.28 -5.68 8.80
C ALA A 111 2.09 -6.97 8.83
N SER A 112 3.25 -6.95 9.50
CA SER A 112 3.96 -8.20 9.75
C SER A 112 3.10 -9.16 10.56
N ARG A 113 3.16 -10.44 10.15
CA ARG A 113 2.53 -11.57 10.86
C ARG A 113 3.35 -12.05 12.05
N THR A 114 4.61 -11.61 12.16
CA THR A 114 5.46 -11.84 13.31
C THR A 114 5.40 -10.63 14.24
N TYR A 115 5.40 -10.91 15.54
CA TYR A 115 5.57 -9.91 16.59
C TYR A 115 6.70 -10.41 17.50
N SER A 116 7.76 -9.63 17.63
CA SER A 116 8.86 -9.91 18.55
C SER A 116 8.96 -8.79 19.57
N ASN A 117 8.91 -9.13 20.85
CA ASN A 117 9.16 -8.18 21.95
C ASN A 117 10.63 -7.73 22.00
N ALA A 118 11.53 -8.47 21.33
CA ALA A 118 12.90 -8.05 21.08
C ALA A 118 12.92 -7.36 19.71
N GLY A 119 13.49 -6.16 19.62
CA GLY A 119 13.65 -5.44 18.35
C GLY A 119 14.37 -6.34 17.33
N SER A 120 13.60 -6.95 16.43
CA SER A 120 14.13 -7.95 15.52
C SER A 120 15.13 -7.29 14.58
N GLU A 121 16.09 -8.10 14.11
CA GLU A 121 17.04 -7.69 13.09
C GLU A 121 16.37 -7.25 11.79
N THR A 122 15.09 -7.57 11.57
CA THR A 122 14.36 -7.28 10.34
C THR A 122 13.50 -6.01 10.41
N GLY A 123 13.06 -5.60 11.59
CA GLY A 123 12.26 -4.38 11.83
C GLY A 123 10.86 -4.35 11.21
N TYR A 124 10.41 -5.44 10.56
CA TYR A 124 9.05 -5.54 10.00
C TYR A 124 7.97 -5.62 11.08
N GLU A 125 8.30 -6.03 12.30
CA GLU A 125 7.37 -6.04 13.43
C GLU A 125 6.89 -4.63 13.80
N ASN A 126 7.64 -3.59 13.41
CA ASN A 126 7.30 -2.20 13.71
C ASN A 126 6.09 -1.67 12.92
N CYS A 127 5.60 -2.39 11.90
CA CYS A 127 4.36 -2.05 11.19
C CYS A 127 3.17 -2.96 11.56
N THR A 128 3.32 -3.86 12.54
CA THR A 128 2.27 -4.82 12.88
C THR A 128 1.06 -4.18 13.58
N LEU A 129 -0.14 -4.68 13.25
CA LEU A 129 -1.41 -4.20 13.80
C LEU A 129 -1.86 -5.02 15.02
N PHE A 130 -1.30 -6.20 15.23
CA PHE A 130 -1.65 -7.10 16.34
C PHE A 130 -0.41 -7.53 17.10
N ASN A 131 -0.47 -7.60 18.44
CA ASN A 131 0.56 -8.28 19.20
C ASN A 131 0.33 -9.81 19.15
N ALA A 132 1.41 -10.59 19.05
CA ALA A 132 1.30 -12.04 19.16
C ALA A 132 1.36 -12.43 20.64
N SER A 133 0.22 -12.66 21.26
CA SER A 133 0.17 -13.58 22.41
C SER A 133 -0.02 -14.98 21.81
N GLY A 134 1.04 -15.78 21.74
CA GLY A 134 0.99 -17.14 21.17
C GLY A 134 0.01 -18.11 21.86
N ARG A 135 -0.88 -17.63 22.73
CA ARG A 135 -1.93 -18.36 23.46
C ARG A 135 -3.08 -17.40 23.80
N GLY A 136 -4.04 -17.23 22.89
CA GLY A 136 -5.35 -16.60 23.17
C GLY A 136 -5.32 -15.08 23.40
N GLN A 137 -6.02 -14.35 22.54
CA GLN A 137 -6.21 -12.89 22.50
C GLN A 137 -5.01 -12.09 21.98
N ALA A 138 -4.87 -12.07 20.65
CA ALA A 138 -4.17 -10.99 19.97
C ALA A 138 -4.89 -9.66 20.26
N ALA A 139 -4.17 -8.67 20.78
CA ALA A 139 -4.68 -7.33 20.99
C ALA A 139 -4.16 -6.39 19.90
N LEU A 140 -4.96 -5.37 19.55
CA LEU A 140 -4.51 -4.32 18.64
C LEU A 140 -3.30 -3.60 19.24
N THR A 141 -2.25 -3.43 18.44
CA THR A 141 -1.13 -2.53 18.77
C THR A 141 -1.58 -1.07 18.75
N VAL A 142 -0.69 -0.14 19.08
CA VAL A 142 -0.98 1.30 18.88
C VAL A 142 -1.28 1.61 17.39
N LEU A 143 -0.60 0.94 16.46
CA LEU A 143 -0.89 1.04 15.03
C LEU A 143 -2.25 0.40 14.70
N GLY A 144 -2.53 -0.79 15.22
CA GLY A 144 -3.82 -1.46 15.03
C GLY A 144 -5.00 -0.61 15.45
N ARG A 145 -4.93 0.01 16.64
CA ARG A 145 -5.97 0.91 17.14
C ARG A 145 -6.08 2.18 16.31
N THR A 146 -4.95 2.72 15.85
CA THR A 146 -4.96 3.93 15.00
C THR A 146 -5.60 3.62 13.66
N TYR A 147 -5.22 2.52 13.00
CA TYR A 147 -5.75 2.12 11.70
C TYR A 147 -7.25 1.84 11.74
N ALA A 148 -7.74 1.19 12.80
CA ALA A 148 -9.16 0.86 12.95
C ALA A 148 -10.06 2.06 13.29
N ALA A 149 -9.48 3.22 13.63
CA ALA A 149 -10.22 4.42 14.02
C ALA A 149 -10.26 5.50 12.93
N MET A 150 -9.61 5.26 11.78
CA MET A 150 -9.52 6.20 10.65
C MET A 150 -10.60 5.95 9.61
#